data_AF-A0A352KK47-F1
#
_entry.id   AF-A0A352KK47-F1
#
_cell.length_a   1.000
_cell.length_b   1.000
_cell.length_c   1.000
_cell.angle_alpha   90.00
_cell.angle_beta   90.00
_cell.angle_gamma   90.00
#
_symmetry.space_group_name_H-M   'P 1'
#
loop_
_entity.id
_entity.type
_entity.pdbx_description
1 polymer ?
#
loop_
_entity_poly.entity_id
_entity_poly.type
_entity_poly.pdbx_seq_one_letter_code
_entity_poly.pdbx_strand_id
1 'polypeptide(L)'
;NPQTWNDGSSRSNIGAANRGASDMLFVDAMIETLQEQFSVDPRRIYATGFSNGASMSFRLARERSKRIAAIAPVAGNDWRIEIMPTR
;
A
#
# COMPACT_ATOMS: atom_id res chain seq x y z
N ASN A 1 7.51 4.14 -13.82
CA ASN A 1 6.55 4.27 -12.72
C ASN A 1 5.81 5.60 -12.86
N PRO A 2 4.47 5.67 -12.99
CA PRO A 2 3.72 6.92 -12.79
C PRO A 2 4.18 7.67 -11.54
N GLN A 3 4.03 8.99 -11.51
CA GLN A 3 4.33 9.79 -10.31
C GLN A 3 3.30 9.64 -9.18
N THR A 4 2.31 8.74 -9.27
CA THR A 4 1.28 8.51 -8.24
C THR A 4 0.89 7.05 -8.12
N TRP A 5 0.69 6.59 -6.89
CA TRP A 5 0.03 5.35 -6.49
C TRP A 5 -1.48 5.44 -6.67
N ASN A 6 -2.09 4.30 -7.02
CA ASN A 6 -3.49 4.03 -6.84
C ASN A 6 -3.76 3.82 -5.33
N ASP A 7 -3.94 4.91 -4.60
CA ASP A 7 -4.12 4.91 -3.15
C ASP A 7 -5.59 4.71 -2.69
N GLY A 8 -6.51 4.49 -3.63
CA GLY A 8 -7.93 4.33 -3.35
C GLY A 8 -8.72 5.63 -3.22
N SER A 9 -8.10 6.79 -3.45
CA SER A 9 -8.71 8.12 -3.30
C SER A 9 -9.74 8.53 -4.35
N SER A 10 -10.06 7.64 -5.31
CA SER A 10 -10.86 7.94 -6.50
C SER A 10 -10.49 9.24 -7.23
N ARG A 11 -9.25 9.73 -7.04
CA ARG A 11 -8.59 10.77 -7.87
C ARG A 11 -8.29 10.16 -9.24
N SER A 12 -9.35 9.79 -9.94
CA SER A 12 -9.42 8.84 -11.05
C SER A 12 -8.91 9.43 -12.37
N ASN A 13 -8.07 10.46 -12.33
CA ASN A 13 -7.60 11.15 -13.53
C ASN A 13 -6.06 11.32 -13.59
N ILE A 14 -5.27 10.70 -12.70
CA ILE A 14 -3.80 10.86 -12.70
C ILE A 14 -3.07 9.54 -12.38
N GLY A 15 -2.12 9.16 -13.25
CA GLY A 15 -1.05 8.19 -12.94
C GLY A 15 -1.43 6.71 -12.93
N ALA A 16 -1.21 6.00 -11.82
CA ALA A 16 -1.36 4.53 -11.74
C ALA A 16 -2.81 4.07 -11.90
N ALA A 17 -3.78 4.75 -11.27
CA ALA A 17 -5.19 4.37 -11.31
C ALA A 17 -5.78 4.39 -12.74
N ASN A 18 -5.45 5.40 -13.55
CA ASN A 18 -5.91 5.52 -14.94
C ASN A 18 -5.39 4.42 -15.85
N ARG A 19 -4.27 3.80 -15.51
CA ARG A 19 -3.62 2.78 -16.33
C ARG A 19 -4.05 1.36 -15.96
N GLY A 20 -5.02 1.22 -15.05
CA GLY A 20 -5.41 -0.09 -14.52
C GLY A 20 -4.28 -0.79 -13.75
N ALA A 21 -3.26 -0.04 -13.29
CA ALA A 21 -2.16 -0.60 -12.55
C ALA A 21 -2.65 -1.09 -11.19
N SER A 22 -2.36 -2.35 -10.88
CA SER A 22 -2.60 -2.92 -9.57
C SER A 22 -1.35 -2.77 -8.72
N ASP A 23 -1.24 -1.64 -8.02
CA ASP A 23 -0.12 -1.41 -7.10
C ASP A 23 -0.09 -2.43 -5.95
N MET A 24 -1.22 -3.06 -5.64
CA MET A 24 -1.28 -4.17 -4.68
C MET A 24 -0.53 -5.40 -5.19
N LEU A 25 -0.73 -5.80 -6.46
CA LEU A 25 0.00 -6.92 -7.04
C LEU A 25 1.49 -6.62 -7.18
N PHE A 26 1.83 -5.38 -7.52
CA PHE A 26 3.23 -4.93 -7.55
C PHE A 26 3.88 -5.06 -6.16
N VAL A 27 3.23 -4.57 -5.10
CA VAL A 27 3.76 -4.67 -3.74
C VAL A 27 3.85 -6.11 -3.27
N ASP A 28 2.87 -6.97 -3.58
CA ASP A 28 2.93 -8.40 -3.24
C ASP A 28 4.14 -9.08 -3.90
N ALA A 29 4.30 -8.88 -5.21
CA ALA A 29 5.42 -9.46 -5.96
C ALA A 29 6.78 -8.92 -5.48
N MET A 30 6.85 -7.63 -5.12
CA MET A 30 8.05 -7.02 -4.55
C MET A 30 8.40 -7.63 -3.19
N ILE A 31 7.42 -7.79 -2.29
CA ILE A 31 7.65 -8.44 -0.99
C ILE A 31 8.15 -9.86 -1.18
N GLU A 32 7.50 -10.65 -2.05
CA GLU A 32 7.89 -12.03 -2.34
C GLU A 32 9.32 -12.11 -2.89
N THR A 33 9.63 -11.28 -3.89
CA THR A 33 10.97 -11.20 -4.47
C THR A 33 12.04 -10.84 -3.43
N LEU A 34 11.74 -9.91 -2.53
CA LEU A 34 12.68 -9.52 -1.46
C LEU A 34 12.84 -10.63 -0.41
N GLN A 35 11.79 -11.38 -0.09
CA GLN A 35 11.86 -12.52 0.82
C GLN A 35 12.66 -13.69 0.25
N GLU A 36 12.65 -13.87 -1.06
CA GLU A 36 13.48 -14.88 -1.74
C GLU A 36 14.96 -14.51 -1.76
N GLN A 37 15.28 -13.21 -1.86
CA GLN A 37 16.66 -12.72 -1.99
C GLN A 37 17.32 -12.39 -0.64
N PHE A 38 16.53 -12.10 0.39
CA PHE A 38 17.03 -11.62 1.68
C PHE A 38 16.31 -12.28 2.86
N SER A 39 16.98 -12.37 4.01
CA SER A 39 16.36 -12.82 5.26
C SER A 39 15.43 -11.75 5.84
N VAL A 40 14.17 -11.76 5.41
CA VAL A 40 13.11 -10.86 5.88
C VAL A 40 12.22 -11.58 6.90
N ASP A 41 11.97 -10.98 8.07
CA ASP A 41 10.96 -11.46 9.01
C ASP A 41 9.55 -11.11 8.50
N PRO A 42 8.72 -12.10 8.08
CA PRO A 42 7.39 -11.84 7.53
C PRO A 42 6.44 -11.18 8.54
N ARG A 43 6.75 -11.21 9.83
CA ARG A 43 5.95 -10.58 10.89
C ARG A 43 6.34 -9.12 11.15
N ARG A 44 7.39 -8.60 10.50
CA ARG A 44 7.97 -7.26 10.73
C ARG A 44 8.14 -6.48 9.43
N ILE A 45 7.13 -6.52 8.57
CA ILE A 45 7.08 -5.70 7.34
C ILE A 45 6.25 -4.46 7.64
N TYR A 46 6.83 -3.28 7.43
CA TYR A 46 6.21 -1.98 7.71
C TYR A 46 6.08 -1.17 6.43
N ALA A 47 5.08 -0.28 6.36
CA ALA A 47 4.92 0.64 5.23
C ALA A 47 4.82 2.10 5.69
N THR A 48 5.46 3.01 4.96
CA THR A 48 5.40 4.45 5.20
C THR A 48 5.48 5.18 3.86
N GLY A 49 5.01 6.42 3.85
CA GLY A 49 5.10 7.30 2.70
C GLY A 49 4.59 8.69 3.04
N PHE A 50 4.82 9.62 2.11
CA PHE A 50 4.35 11.00 2.19
C PHE A 50 3.24 11.26 1.17
N SER A 51 2.24 12.06 1.53
CA SER A 51 1.15 12.49 0.62
C SER A 51 0.40 11.29 0.00
N ASN A 52 0.46 11.10 -1.31
CA ASN A 52 -0.13 9.93 -1.97
C ASN A 52 0.50 8.59 -1.50
N GLY A 53 1.78 8.58 -1.12
CA GLY A 53 2.41 7.41 -0.49
C GLY A 53 1.89 7.14 0.93
N ALA A 54 1.47 8.18 1.66
CA ALA A 54 0.81 8.02 2.95
C ALA A 54 -0.58 7.40 2.80
N SER A 55 -1.36 7.87 1.83
CA SER A 55 -2.64 7.26 1.47
C SER A 55 -2.47 5.79 1.03
N MET A 56 -1.42 5.49 0.24
CA MET A 56 -1.08 4.12 -0.15
C MET A 56 -0.69 3.26 1.06
N SER A 57 -0.02 3.82 2.06
CA SER A 57 0.28 3.12 3.31
C SER A 57 -1.00 2.72 4.05
N PHE A 58 -2.00 3.60 4.14
CA PHE A 58 -3.33 3.26 4.68
C PHE A 58 -3.98 2.12 3.88
N ARG A 59 -3.96 2.21 2.55
CA ARG A 59 -4.51 1.16 1.67
C ARG A 59 -3.82 -0.19 1.88
N LEU A 60 -2.49 -0.21 2.01
CA LEU A 60 -1.70 -1.41 2.28
C LEU A 60 -2.04 -2.04 3.63
N ALA A 61 -2.15 -1.24 4.70
CA ALA A 61 -2.58 -1.74 6.00
C ALA A 61 -3.95 -2.42 5.93
N ARG A 62 -4.84 -1.89 5.09
CA ARG A 62 -6.19 -2.42 4.91
C ARG A 62 -6.23 -3.70 4.09
N GLU A 63 -5.68 -3.66 2.88
CA GLU A 63 -5.82 -4.76 1.92
C GLU A 63 -4.77 -5.86 2.09
N ARG A 64 -3.70 -5.60 2.85
CA ARG A 64 -2.60 -6.52 3.10
C ARG A 64 -2.27 -6.62 4.59
N SER A 65 -3.28 -6.51 5.47
CA SER A 65 -3.15 -6.60 6.93
C SER A 65 -2.45 -7.88 7.44
N LYS A 66 -2.47 -8.96 6.66
CA LYS A 66 -1.73 -10.21 6.97
C LYS A 66 -0.22 -10.11 6.72
N ARG A 67 0.20 -9.21 5.82
CA ARG A 67 1.61 -9.00 5.43
C ARG A 67 2.20 -7.75 6.08
N ILE A 68 1.42 -6.67 6.21
CA ILE A 68 1.87 -5.39 6.76
C ILE A 68 1.58 -5.33 8.27
N ALA A 69 2.64 -5.30 9.06
CA ALA A 69 2.58 -5.33 10.53
C ALA A 69 2.14 -3.98 11.12
N ALA A 70 2.64 -2.87 10.59
CA ALA A 70 2.23 -1.51 10.96
C ALA A 70 2.57 -0.49 9.86
N ILE A 71 1.99 0.71 9.99
CA ILE A 71 2.23 1.82 9.07
C ILE A 71 2.57 3.13 9.78
N ALA A 72 3.31 4.00 9.11
CA ALA A 72 3.64 5.36 9.58
C ALA A 72 3.39 6.40 8.46
N PRO A 73 2.13 6.70 8.11
CA PRO A 73 1.79 7.63 7.03
C PRO A 73 2.04 9.10 7.41
N VAL A 74 2.58 9.90 6.47
CA VAL A 74 2.81 11.35 6.66
C VAL A 74 2.01 12.17 5.65
N ALA A 75 1.11 13.02 6.13
CA ALA A 75 0.34 13.98 5.30
C ALA A 75 -0.49 13.34 4.16
N GLY A 76 -1.11 12.18 4.39
CA GLY A 76 -2.10 11.57 3.49
C GLY A 76 -3.35 11.13 4.23
N ASN A 77 -4.33 10.61 3.50
CA ASN A 77 -5.63 10.23 4.07
C ASN A 77 -5.90 8.74 3.87
N ASP A 78 -6.64 8.15 4.81
CA ASP A 78 -7.32 6.87 4.58
C ASP A 78 -8.64 7.15 3.83
N TRP A 79 -8.73 6.68 2.59
CA TRP A 79 -9.87 6.96 1.71
C TRP A 79 -11.00 5.94 1.82
N ARG A 80 -10.79 4.81 2.52
CA ARG A 80 -11.80 3.75 2.64
C ARG A 80 -12.73 4.00 3.83
N ILE A 81 -14.01 4.20 3.54
CA ILE A 81 -15.06 4.47 4.53
C ILE A 81 -15.51 3.18 5.26
N GLU A 82 -15.30 2.01 4.66
CA GLU A 82 -15.60 0.73 5.31
C GLU A 82 -14.72 0.50 6.53
N ILE A 83 -15.30 0.15 7.68
CA ILE A 83 -14.52 -0.20 8.87
C ILE A 83 -13.87 -1.57 8.63
N MET A 84 -12.56 -1.68 8.91
CA MET A 84 -11.86 -2.97 8.89
C MET A 84 -12.56 -3.95 9.85
N PRO A 85 -12.87 -5.19 9.43
CA PRO A 85 -13.28 -6.21 10.39
C PRO A 85 -12.19 -6.36 11.44
N THR A 86 -12.57 -6.43 12.71
CA THR A 86 -11.65 -6.70 13.81
C THR A 86 -10.91 -8.01 13.56
N ARG A 87 -9.58 -7.96 13.73
CA ARG A 87 -8.66 -9.10 13.56
C ARG A 87 -8.87 -10.15 14.64
#